data_AF-A0A0T5Z7B2-F1
#
_entry.id   AF-A0A0T5Z7B2-F1
#
_cell.length_a   1.000
_cell.length_b   1.000
_cell.length_c   1.000
_cell.angle_alpha   90.00
_cell.angle_beta   90.00
_cell.angle_gamma   90.00
#
_symmetry.space_group_name_H-M   'P 1'
#
loop_
_entity.id
_entity.type
_entity.pdbx_description
1 polymer ?
#
loop_
_entity_poly.entity_id
_entity_poly.type
_entity_poly.pdbx_seq_one_letter_code
_entity_poly.pdbx_strand_id
1 'polypeptide(L)'
;MTTLELLLELLLMPLIAFLAGMGMVLMMRRIAAKLQRRVGPPLLQPLYDIVKLHSKATQVSHGLIHDIGIIMAVGGYIAAETLLPVPGMEGIAAKGGIITLVYLMMIPSLGLALGVGQCANPNGSIGIARALTAMLAYDIPFVIVIFGVAYHFGTTNLVEIIAAQQAGGMATWGAIEMPPLAIAGLFAMQASLGKQPFEIYVAPAEIATGPMVEMGGKY
;
A
#
# COMPACT_ATOMS: atom_id res chain seq x y z
N MET A 1 11.13 -24.30 -8.96
CA MET A 1 9.73 -23.92 -9.21
C MET A 1 9.34 -24.35 -10.60
N THR A 2 8.35 -25.23 -10.72
CA THR A 2 7.75 -25.57 -12.02
C THR A 2 6.97 -24.38 -12.56
N THR A 3 6.74 -24.29 -13.88
CA THR A 3 5.96 -23.18 -14.47
C THR A 3 4.54 -23.13 -13.91
N LEU A 4 3.97 -24.28 -13.55
CA LEU A 4 2.64 -24.38 -12.94
C LEU A 4 2.62 -23.81 -11.51
N GLU A 5 3.63 -24.13 -10.69
CA GLU A 5 3.77 -23.57 -9.34
C GLU A 5 3.86 -22.05 -9.38
N LEU A 6 4.69 -21.49 -10.27
CA LEU A 6 4.82 -20.04 -10.43
C LEU A 6 3.49 -19.39 -10.80
N LEU A 7 2.73 -19.97 -11.72
CA LEU A 7 1.41 -19.43 -12.12
C LEU A 7 0.41 -19.47 -10.96
N LEU A 8 0.44 -20.55 -10.16
CA LEU A 8 -0.40 -20.66 -8.97
C LEU A 8 0.00 -19.63 -7.92
N GLU A 9 1.29 -19.44 -7.66
CA GLU A 9 1.78 -18.42 -6.71
C GLU A 9 1.37 -17.02 -7.13
N LEU A 10 1.58 -16.65 -8.40
CA LEU A 10 1.21 -15.33 -8.92
C LEU A 10 -0.29 -15.03 -8.84
N LEU A 11 -1.14 -16.06 -8.88
CA LEU A 11 -2.59 -15.90 -8.72
C LEU A 11 -3.02 -15.89 -7.25
N LEU A 12 -2.42 -16.76 -6.43
CA LEU A 12 -2.81 -16.93 -5.03
C LEU A 12 -2.27 -15.82 -4.13
N MET A 13 -1.07 -15.27 -4.37
CA MET A 13 -0.49 -14.22 -3.53
C MET A 13 -1.40 -12.99 -3.44
N PRO A 14 -1.84 -12.37 -4.56
CA PRO A 14 -2.73 -11.22 -4.49
C PRO A 14 -4.09 -11.53 -3.85
N LEU A 15 -4.60 -12.76 -4.05
CA LEU A 15 -5.87 -13.19 -3.44
C LEU A 15 -5.75 -13.31 -1.92
N ILE A 16 -4.67 -13.93 -1.43
CA ILE A 16 -4.37 -14.05 0.00
C ILE A 16 -4.13 -12.66 0.60
N ALA A 17 -3.34 -11.81 -0.07
CA ALA A 17 -3.10 -10.44 0.34
C ALA A 17 -4.40 -9.63 0.44
N PHE A 18 -5.33 -9.81 -0.51
CA PHE A 18 -6.65 -9.18 -0.47
C PHE A 18 -7.48 -9.64 0.73
N LEU A 19 -7.55 -10.95 1.00
CA LEU A 19 -8.26 -11.51 2.16
C LEU A 19 -7.65 -11.03 3.49
N ALA A 20 -6.32 -11.06 3.59
CA ALA A 20 -5.58 -10.57 4.75
C ALA A 20 -5.81 -9.06 4.94
N GLY A 21 -5.74 -8.28 3.86
CA GLY A 21 -5.98 -6.84 3.84
C GLY A 21 -7.39 -6.48 4.33
N MET A 22 -8.43 -7.21 3.91
CA MET A 22 -9.78 -7.03 4.46
C MET A 22 -9.82 -7.26 5.97
N GLY A 23 -9.12 -8.29 6.46
CA GLY A 23 -8.96 -8.56 7.89
C GLY A 23 -8.27 -7.41 8.63
N MET A 24 -7.20 -6.85 8.06
CA MET A 24 -6.47 -5.71 8.62
C MET A 24 -7.34 -4.45 8.68
N VAL A 25 -8.12 -4.16 7.65
CA VAL A 25 -9.07 -3.02 7.62
C VAL A 25 -10.14 -3.17 8.71
N LEU A 26 -10.71 -4.38 8.87
CA LEU A 26 -11.65 -4.67 9.95
C LEU A 26 -11.01 -4.46 11.33
N MET A 27 -9.80 -5.00 11.51
CA MET A 27 -9.06 -4.90 12.77
C MET A 27 -8.81 -3.44 13.12
N MET A 28 -8.34 -2.63 12.17
CA MET A 28 -8.12 -1.18 12.35
C MET A 28 -9.39 -0.47 12.81
N ARG A 29 -10.53 -0.73 12.16
CA ARG A 29 -11.83 -0.12 12.54
C ARG A 29 -12.29 -0.57 13.92
N ARG A 30 -12.08 -1.84 14.29
CA ARG A 30 -12.44 -2.38 15.61
C ARG A 30 -11.56 -1.83 16.73
N ILE A 31 -10.25 -1.71 16.50
CA ILE A 31 -9.31 -1.13 17.47
C ILE A 31 -9.67 0.34 17.69
N ALA A 32 -9.88 1.12 16.62
CA ALA A 32 -10.27 2.52 16.71
C ALA A 32 -11.59 2.71 17.49
N ALA A 33 -12.60 1.87 17.23
CA ALA A 33 -13.86 1.91 17.96
C ALA A 33 -13.71 1.61 19.46
N LYS A 34 -12.92 0.58 19.81
CA LYS A 34 -12.66 0.24 21.22
C LYS A 34 -11.89 1.35 21.95
N LEU A 35 -10.91 1.97 21.29
CA LEU A 35 -10.16 3.10 21.85
C LEU A 35 -11.09 4.28 22.16
N GLN A 36 -12.10 4.49 21.32
CA GLN A 36 -13.15 5.51 21.48
C GLN A 36 -14.33 5.05 22.36
N ARG A 37 -14.24 3.89 23.02
CA ARG A 37 -15.29 3.30 23.87
C ARG A 37 -16.65 3.12 23.18
N ARG A 38 -16.66 2.80 21.88
CA ARG A 38 -17.87 2.43 21.12
C ARG A 38 -17.76 1.01 20.57
N VAL A 39 -18.91 0.42 20.26
CA VAL A 39 -18.97 -0.90 19.62
C VAL A 39 -18.45 -0.80 18.19
N GLY A 40 -17.46 -1.64 17.86
CA GLY A 40 -16.89 -1.70 16.52
C GLY A 40 -17.78 -2.45 15.51
N PRO A 41 -17.44 -2.41 14.22
CA PRO A 41 -18.23 -3.03 13.18
C PRO A 41 -18.29 -4.58 13.28
N PRO A 42 -19.30 -5.22 12.63
CA PRO A 42 -19.38 -6.68 12.53
C PRO A 42 -18.22 -7.26 11.71
N LEU A 43 -17.98 -8.57 11.82
CA LEU A 43 -16.80 -9.22 11.22
C LEU A 43 -16.76 -9.10 9.69
N LEU A 44 -17.91 -9.19 9.02
CA LEU A 44 -17.99 -9.16 7.55
C LEU A 44 -18.16 -7.75 6.99
N GLN A 45 -17.93 -6.69 7.79
CA GLN A 45 -18.17 -5.31 7.36
C GLN A 45 -17.41 -4.91 6.08
N PRO A 46 -16.11 -5.21 5.90
CA PRO A 46 -15.41 -4.84 4.67
C PRO A 46 -16.04 -5.49 3.42
N LEU A 47 -16.49 -6.74 3.54
CA LEU A 47 -17.19 -7.44 2.47
C LEU A 47 -18.52 -6.76 2.12
N TYR A 48 -19.31 -6.41 3.14
CA TYR A 48 -20.55 -5.68 2.95
C TYR A 48 -20.34 -4.32 2.28
N ASP A 49 -19.25 -3.61 2.62
CA ASP A 49 -18.92 -2.34 1.99
C ASP A 49 -18.58 -2.51 0.50
N ILE A 50 -17.79 -3.53 0.14
CA ILE A 50 -17.45 -3.84 -1.26
C ILE A 50 -18.71 -4.17 -2.06
N VAL A 51 -19.55 -5.09 -1.56
CA VAL A 51 -20.79 -5.51 -2.23
C VAL A 51 -21.73 -4.32 -2.41
N LYS A 52 -21.92 -3.51 -1.36
CA LYS A 52 -22.73 -2.30 -1.39
C LYS A 52 -22.24 -1.32 -2.45
N LEU A 53 -20.94 -1.06 -2.50
CA LEU A 53 -20.33 -0.10 -3.44
C LEU A 53 -20.47 -0.57 -4.90
N HIS A 54 -20.24 -1.86 -5.16
CA HIS A 54 -20.41 -2.44 -6.50
C HIS A 54 -21.88 -2.54 -6.93
N SER A 55 -22.80 -2.64 -5.97
CA SER A 55 -24.25 -2.74 -6.24
C SER A 55 -24.92 -1.39 -6.49
N LYS A 56 -24.20 -0.27 -6.37
CA LYS A 56 -24.75 1.04 -6.69
C LYS A 56 -25.00 1.18 -8.19
N ALA A 57 -26.23 1.57 -8.57
CA ALA A 57 -26.60 1.86 -9.95
C ALA A 57 -25.92 3.13 -10.51
N THR A 58 -25.66 4.11 -9.64
CA THR A 58 -24.97 5.34 -10.02
C THR A 58 -23.46 5.15 -9.90
N GLN A 59 -22.80 4.98 -11.04
CA GLN A 59 -21.33 4.95 -11.17
C GLN A 59 -20.95 5.88 -12.31
N VAL A 60 -20.19 6.94 -12.00
CA VAL A 60 -19.79 7.94 -13.00
C VAL A 60 -18.33 7.72 -13.35
N SER A 61 -18.04 7.48 -14.63
CA SER A 61 -16.69 7.58 -15.17
C SER A 61 -16.48 9.00 -15.66
N HIS A 62 -15.34 9.59 -15.32
CA HIS A 62 -14.92 10.90 -15.84
C HIS A 62 -14.07 10.78 -17.12
N GLY A 63 -13.89 9.56 -17.63
CA GLY A 63 -13.26 9.24 -18.90
C GLY A 63 -12.12 8.23 -18.78
N LEU A 64 -11.33 8.09 -19.84
CA LEU A 64 -10.38 6.98 -19.98
C LEU A 64 -9.22 7.01 -18.96
N ILE A 65 -8.66 8.18 -18.65
CA ILE A 65 -7.57 8.33 -17.66
C ILE A 65 -8.09 8.09 -16.23
N HIS A 66 -9.35 8.45 -15.94
CA HIS A 66 -10.04 8.15 -14.69
C HIS A 66 -10.06 6.64 -14.44
N ASP A 67 -10.54 5.89 -15.43
CA ASP A 67 -10.66 4.44 -15.33
C ASP A 67 -9.28 3.75 -15.31
N ILE A 68 -8.34 4.19 -16.15
CA ILE A 68 -6.96 3.68 -16.15
C ILE A 68 -6.27 3.98 -14.81
N GLY A 69 -6.49 5.14 -14.22
CA GLY A 69 -5.90 5.53 -12.93
C GLY A 69 -6.26 4.56 -11.82
N ILE A 70 -7.51 4.12 -11.76
CA ILE A 70 -7.98 3.11 -10.78
C ILE A 70 -7.42 1.72 -11.10
N ILE A 71 -7.31 1.34 -12.37
CA ILE A 71 -6.64 0.09 -12.77
C ILE A 71 -5.17 0.12 -12.38
N MET A 72 -4.48 1.25 -12.53
CA MET A 72 -3.11 1.43 -12.08
C MET A 72 -3.00 1.36 -10.55
N ALA A 73 -3.98 1.90 -9.82
CA ALA A 73 -4.06 1.80 -8.37
C ALA A 73 -4.08 0.35 -7.90
N VAL A 74 -5.02 -0.44 -8.41
CA VAL A 74 -5.17 -1.85 -8.02
C VAL A 74 -4.04 -2.71 -8.60
N GLY A 75 -3.76 -2.55 -9.89
CA GLY A 75 -2.75 -3.32 -10.61
C GLY A 75 -1.33 -3.10 -10.09
N GLY A 76 -1.00 -1.86 -9.66
CA GLY A 76 0.28 -1.56 -9.05
C GLY A 76 0.50 -2.30 -7.74
N TYR A 77 -0.52 -2.38 -6.87
CA TYR A 77 -0.43 -3.17 -5.63
C TYR A 77 -0.35 -4.67 -5.91
N ILE A 78 -1.13 -5.19 -6.86
CA ILE A 78 -1.05 -6.59 -7.29
C ILE A 78 0.38 -6.90 -7.78
N ALA A 79 0.95 -6.04 -8.62
CA ALA A 79 2.29 -6.24 -9.14
C ALA A 79 3.36 -6.15 -8.03
N ALA A 80 3.24 -5.19 -7.12
CA ALA A 80 4.15 -5.07 -5.97
C ALA A 80 4.12 -6.32 -5.08
N GLU A 81 2.93 -6.88 -4.82
CA GLU A 81 2.77 -8.08 -4.00
C GLU A 81 3.53 -9.29 -4.58
N THR A 82 3.60 -9.42 -5.92
CA THR A 82 4.32 -10.54 -6.55
C THR A 82 5.84 -10.52 -6.33
N LEU A 83 6.41 -9.37 -5.94
CA LEU A 83 7.82 -9.21 -5.61
C LEU A 83 8.10 -9.36 -4.10
N LEU A 84 7.07 -9.48 -3.27
CA LEU A 84 7.24 -9.62 -1.83
C LEU A 84 7.51 -11.08 -1.48
N PRO A 85 8.61 -11.41 -0.77
CA PRO A 85 8.88 -12.78 -0.35
C PRO A 85 7.96 -13.16 0.82
N VAL A 86 6.86 -13.84 0.51
CA VAL A 86 5.93 -14.37 1.52
C VAL A 86 6.41 -15.76 1.95
N PRO A 87 6.45 -16.10 3.26
CA PRO A 87 6.85 -17.43 3.68
C PRO A 87 6.02 -18.53 3.01
N GLY A 88 6.69 -19.40 2.24
CA GLY A 88 6.06 -20.48 1.48
C GLY A 88 5.57 -20.10 0.08
N MET A 89 5.67 -18.83 -0.33
CA MET A 89 5.33 -18.34 -1.67
C MET A 89 6.29 -17.20 -2.05
N GLU A 90 7.32 -17.50 -2.83
CA GLU A 90 8.33 -16.50 -3.20
C GLU A 90 7.96 -15.72 -4.47
N GLY A 91 7.03 -16.23 -5.27
CA GLY A 91 6.58 -15.59 -6.50
C GLY A 91 7.74 -15.24 -7.43
N ILE A 92 7.94 -13.94 -7.67
CA ILE A 92 9.09 -13.42 -8.42
C ILE A 92 10.05 -12.60 -7.55
N ALA A 93 9.94 -12.69 -6.22
CA ALA A 93 10.78 -11.95 -5.26
C ALA A 93 12.28 -12.17 -5.47
N ALA A 94 12.70 -13.41 -5.78
CA ALA A 94 14.11 -13.71 -6.04
C ALA A 94 14.69 -12.96 -7.27
N LYS A 95 13.83 -12.49 -8.18
CA LYS A 95 14.21 -11.68 -9.35
C LYS A 95 13.99 -10.17 -9.11
N GLY A 96 13.17 -9.83 -8.12
CA GLY A 96 12.78 -8.49 -7.76
C GLY A 96 13.59 -7.97 -6.58
N GLY A 97 14.48 -7.02 -6.83
CA GLY A 97 15.15 -6.32 -5.74
C GLY A 97 14.18 -5.40 -4.98
N ILE A 98 14.54 -5.03 -3.76
CA ILE A 98 13.81 -4.05 -2.94
C ILE A 98 13.58 -2.73 -3.68
N ILE A 99 14.51 -2.34 -4.56
CA ILE A 99 14.40 -1.13 -5.39
C ILE A 99 13.21 -1.25 -6.35
N THR A 100 13.08 -2.38 -7.05
CA THR A 100 11.97 -2.63 -7.98
C THR A 100 10.64 -2.64 -7.25
N LEU A 101 10.57 -3.26 -6.07
CA LEU A 101 9.38 -3.26 -5.23
C LEU A 101 8.92 -1.83 -4.91
N VAL A 102 9.84 -0.96 -4.49
CA VAL A 102 9.51 0.43 -4.15
C VAL A 102 9.00 1.21 -5.35
N TYR A 103 9.61 1.05 -6.53
CA TYR A 103 9.10 1.67 -7.74
C TYR A 103 7.68 1.21 -8.08
N LEU A 104 7.36 -0.08 -7.92
CA LEU A 104 6.00 -0.57 -8.13
C LEU A 104 5.02 -0.03 -7.08
N MET A 105 5.46 0.15 -5.83
CA MET A 105 4.63 0.75 -4.77
C MET A 105 4.27 2.22 -5.04
N MET A 106 5.00 2.92 -5.92
CA MET A 106 4.64 4.30 -6.32
C MET A 106 3.52 4.34 -7.37
N ILE A 107 3.37 3.28 -8.17
CA ILE A 107 2.37 3.22 -9.26
C ILE A 107 0.95 3.47 -8.73
N PRO A 108 0.52 2.90 -7.60
CA PRO A 108 -0.84 3.14 -7.13
C PRO A 108 -1.16 4.59 -6.78
N SER A 109 -0.23 5.28 -6.10
CA SER A 109 -0.38 6.69 -5.75
C SER A 109 -0.46 7.58 -6.98
N LEU A 110 0.38 7.31 -7.99
CA LEU A 110 0.35 8.01 -9.28
C LEU A 110 -0.91 7.69 -10.08
N GLY A 111 -1.37 6.44 -10.07
CA GLY A 111 -2.63 6.02 -10.68
C GLY A 111 -3.82 6.76 -10.10
N LEU A 112 -3.91 6.86 -8.77
CA LEU A 112 -4.95 7.63 -8.09
C LEU A 112 -4.86 9.12 -8.45
N ALA A 113 -3.66 9.70 -8.49
CA ALA A 113 -3.46 11.10 -8.88
C ALA A 113 -3.92 11.38 -10.32
N LEU A 114 -3.62 10.49 -11.27
CA LEU A 114 -4.09 10.59 -12.65
C LEU A 114 -5.61 10.45 -12.72
N GLY A 115 -6.16 9.48 -11.99
CA GLY A 115 -7.58 9.17 -12.02
C GLY A 115 -8.43 10.35 -11.52
N VAL A 116 -8.07 10.88 -10.34
CA VAL A 116 -8.73 12.04 -9.75
C VAL A 116 -8.48 13.31 -10.57
N GLY A 117 -7.30 13.44 -11.18
CA GLY A 117 -6.94 14.60 -12.00
C GLY A 117 -7.87 14.77 -13.20
N GLN A 118 -8.39 13.67 -13.76
CA GLN A 118 -9.37 13.73 -14.84
C GLN A 118 -10.76 14.21 -14.39
N CYS A 119 -11.15 14.03 -13.12
CA CYS A 119 -12.47 14.43 -12.66
C CYS A 119 -12.68 15.95 -12.65
N ALA A 120 -11.60 16.74 -12.80
CA ALA A 120 -11.62 18.20 -12.90
C ALA A 120 -12.33 18.93 -11.73
N ASN A 121 -12.40 18.29 -10.55
CA ASN A 121 -12.92 18.91 -9.33
C ASN A 121 -11.80 19.64 -8.56
N PRO A 122 -11.96 20.93 -8.21
CA PRO A 122 -10.96 21.68 -7.44
C PRO A 122 -10.54 21.02 -6.12
N ASN A 123 -11.47 20.38 -5.39
CA ASN A 123 -11.17 19.68 -4.15
C ASN A 123 -10.27 18.46 -4.38
N GLY A 124 -10.50 17.74 -5.48
CA GLY A 124 -9.68 16.62 -5.91
C GLY A 124 -8.26 17.09 -6.26
N SER A 125 -8.14 18.16 -7.04
CA SER A 125 -6.84 18.73 -7.44
C SER A 125 -6.00 19.21 -6.24
N ILE A 126 -6.61 19.89 -5.26
CA ILE A 126 -5.92 20.30 -4.03
C ILE A 126 -5.48 19.07 -3.22
N GLY A 127 -6.36 18.07 -3.11
CA GLY A 127 -6.06 16.81 -2.45
C GLY A 127 -4.88 16.08 -3.08
N ILE A 128 -4.84 15.97 -4.41
CA ILE A 128 -3.73 15.35 -5.16
C ILE A 128 -2.44 16.13 -4.95
N ALA A 129 -2.46 17.46 -5.04
CA ALA A 129 -1.26 18.27 -4.84
C ALA A 129 -0.64 18.02 -3.46
N ARG A 130 -1.48 17.92 -2.42
CA ARG A 130 -1.06 17.56 -1.06
C ARG A 130 -0.55 16.11 -0.97
N ALA A 131 -1.24 15.17 -1.62
CA ALA A 131 -0.85 13.76 -1.64
C ALA A 131 0.52 13.55 -2.29
N LEU A 132 0.76 14.15 -3.47
CA LEU A 132 2.02 14.06 -4.20
C LEU A 132 3.17 14.75 -3.44
N THR A 133 2.89 15.89 -2.80
CA THR A 133 3.88 16.57 -1.95
C THR A 133 4.25 15.71 -0.74
N ALA A 134 3.27 15.07 -0.09
CA ALA A 134 3.52 14.14 1.01
C ALA A 134 4.28 12.90 0.54
N MET A 135 3.95 12.38 -0.64
CA MET A 135 4.64 11.26 -1.28
C MET A 135 6.12 11.51 -1.42
N LEU A 136 6.49 12.64 -2.04
CA LEU A 136 7.88 13.04 -2.16
C LEU A 136 8.57 13.18 -0.79
N ALA A 137 7.86 13.67 0.23
CA ALA A 137 8.41 13.86 1.56
C ALA A 137 8.73 12.55 2.29
N TYR A 138 7.92 11.49 2.14
CA TYR A 138 8.19 10.18 2.76
C TYR A 138 9.06 9.25 1.90
N ASP A 139 9.10 9.44 0.58
CA ASP A 139 9.93 8.61 -0.30
C ASP A 139 11.43 8.84 -0.05
N ILE A 140 11.84 10.09 0.19
CA ILE A 140 13.25 10.42 0.49
C ILE A 140 13.78 9.62 1.70
N PRO A 141 13.16 9.67 2.90
CA PRO A 141 13.63 8.87 4.02
C PRO A 141 13.49 7.36 3.75
N PHE A 142 12.49 6.91 3.00
CA PHE A 142 12.35 5.49 2.68
C PHE A 142 13.49 4.97 1.78
N VAL A 143 13.89 5.75 0.77
CA VAL A 143 15.04 5.43 -0.09
C VAL A 143 16.34 5.38 0.71
N ILE A 144 16.54 6.30 1.67
CA ILE A 144 17.72 6.28 2.55
C ILE A 144 17.75 4.99 3.39
N VAL A 145 16.60 4.56 3.92
CA VAL A 145 16.50 3.30 4.67
C VAL A 145 16.86 2.10 3.80
N ILE A 146 16.32 2.04 2.58
CA ILE A 146 16.62 0.97 1.63
C ILE A 146 18.08 0.92 1.26
N PHE A 147 18.69 2.08 0.99
CA PHE A 147 20.12 2.17 0.70
C PHE A 147 20.96 1.70 1.88
N GLY A 148 20.62 2.12 3.10
CA GLY A 148 21.31 1.68 4.31
C GLY A 148 21.24 0.16 4.53
N VAL A 149 20.05 -0.43 4.32
CA VAL A 149 19.85 -1.88 4.39
C VAL A 149 20.66 -2.61 3.30
N ALA A 150 20.61 -2.13 2.06
CA ALA A 150 21.35 -2.73 0.95
C ALA A 150 22.87 -2.63 1.14
N TYR A 151 23.36 -1.52 1.71
CA TYR A 151 24.76 -1.33 2.03
C TYR A 151 25.23 -2.30 3.12
N HIS A 152 24.43 -2.48 4.18
CA HIS A 152 24.76 -3.37 5.29
C HIS A 152 24.78 -4.85 4.90
N PHE A 153 23.78 -5.31 4.14
CA PHE A 153 23.68 -6.71 3.71
C PHE A 153 24.41 -7.01 2.40
N GLY A 154 24.89 -5.99 1.68
CA GLY A 154 25.63 -6.14 0.42
C GLY A 154 24.79 -6.62 -0.77
N THR A 155 23.46 -6.66 -0.65
CA THR A 155 22.53 -7.14 -1.67
C THR A 155 21.24 -6.33 -1.65
N THR A 156 20.54 -6.27 -2.77
CA THR A 156 19.20 -5.67 -2.89
C THR A 156 18.09 -6.72 -2.97
N ASN A 157 18.45 -8.01 -3.00
CA ASN A 157 17.52 -9.12 -3.06
C ASN A 157 16.89 -9.34 -1.67
N LEU A 158 15.56 -9.19 -1.58
CA LEU A 158 14.84 -9.34 -0.32
C LEU A 158 14.95 -10.77 0.26
N VAL A 159 15.00 -11.79 -0.59
CA VAL A 159 15.12 -13.19 -0.16
C VAL A 159 16.45 -13.43 0.57
N GLU A 160 17.54 -12.89 0.01
CA GLU A 160 18.88 -13.00 0.61
C GLU A 160 18.98 -12.20 1.92
N ILE A 161 18.39 -11.00 1.97
CA ILE A 161 18.35 -10.18 3.20
C ILE A 161 17.62 -10.93 4.32
N ILE A 162 16.45 -11.52 4.03
CA ILE A 162 15.68 -12.28 5.02
C ILE A 162 16.46 -13.51 5.48
N ALA A 163 17.10 -14.25 4.56
CA ALA A 163 17.89 -15.42 4.91
C ALA A 163 19.09 -15.06 5.82
N ALA A 164 19.78 -13.94 5.53
CA ALA A 164 20.88 -13.45 6.35
C ALA A 164 20.41 -13.08 7.77
N GLN A 165 19.25 -12.42 7.88
CA GLN A 165 18.65 -12.07 9.17
C GLN A 165 18.19 -13.29 9.96
N GLN A 166 17.69 -14.33 9.31
CA GLN A 166 17.25 -15.57 9.95
C GLN A 166 18.44 -16.41 10.46
N ALA A 167 19.57 -16.40 9.76
CA ALA A 167 20.74 -17.19 10.10
C ALA A 167 21.35 -16.85 11.48
N GLY A 168 21.33 -15.57 11.87
CA GLY A 168 21.85 -15.11 13.16
C GLY A 168 20.79 -14.92 14.25
N GLY A 169 19.54 -15.33 13.99
CA GLY A 169 18.43 -15.22 14.93
C GLY A 169 18.01 -13.77 15.22
N MET A 170 17.37 -13.53 16.37
CA MET A 170 16.81 -12.22 16.69
C MET A 170 17.86 -11.10 16.74
N ALA A 171 19.10 -11.42 17.16
CA ALA A 171 20.17 -10.43 17.29
C ALA A 171 20.59 -9.81 15.95
N THR A 172 20.44 -10.56 14.84
CA THR A 172 20.80 -10.10 13.49
C THR A 172 19.63 -9.49 12.72
N TRP A 173 18.49 -9.26 13.38
CA TRP A 173 17.40 -8.55 12.74
C TRP A 173 17.81 -7.11 12.48
N GLY A 174 17.51 -6.58 11.29
CA GLY A 174 17.88 -5.21 10.92
C GLY A 174 17.32 -4.14 11.86
N ALA A 175 16.22 -4.44 12.57
CA ALA A 175 15.67 -3.57 13.61
C ALA A 175 16.58 -3.42 14.84
N ILE A 176 17.35 -4.46 15.17
CA ILE A 176 18.28 -4.47 16.31
C ILE A 176 19.66 -3.97 15.88
N GLU A 177 20.14 -4.40 14.71
CA GLU A 177 21.46 -3.99 14.20
C GLU A 177 21.49 -2.53 13.73
N MET A 178 20.39 -2.04 13.15
CA MET A 178 20.26 -0.68 12.62
C MET A 178 19.04 0.06 13.19
N PRO A 179 18.93 0.28 14.52
CA PRO A 179 17.74 0.89 15.12
C PRO A 179 17.35 2.26 14.53
N PRO A 180 18.28 3.19 14.21
CA PRO A 180 17.91 4.47 13.61
C PRO A 180 17.23 4.32 12.24
N LEU A 181 17.73 3.41 11.39
CA LEU A 181 17.14 3.13 10.08
C LEU A 181 15.77 2.44 10.23
N ALA A 182 15.63 1.54 11.19
CA ALA A 182 14.36 0.89 11.48
C ALA A 182 13.29 1.91 11.93
N ILE A 183 13.65 2.85 12.82
CA ILE A 183 12.74 3.92 13.25
C ILE A 183 12.37 4.83 12.06
N ALA A 184 13.36 5.26 11.27
CA ALA A 184 13.10 6.07 10.07
C ALA A 184 12.17 5.35 9.08
N GLY A 185 12.39 4.05 8.86
CA GLY A 185 11.56 3.20 8.00
C GLY A 185 10.13 3.06 8.52
N LEU A 186 9.94 2.89 9.84
CA LEU A 186 8.62 2.83 10.46
C LEU A 186 7.84 4.13 10.27
N PHE A 187 8.47 5.30 10.44
CA PHE A 187 7.81 6.58 10.19
C PHE A 187 7.49 6.79 8.71
N ALA A 188 8.42 6.45 7.81
CA ALA A 188 8.20 6.55 6.36
C ALA A 188 7.05 5.64 5.90
N MET A 189 6.99 4.40 6.40
CA MET A 189 5.90 3.46 6.11
C MET A 189 4.56 3.92 6.70
N GLN A 190 4.55 4.50 7.91
CA GLN A 190 3.32 5.06 8.48
C GLN A 190 2.82 6.25 7.67
N ALA A 191 3.73 7.08 7.16
CA ALA A 191 3.40 8.20 6.29
C ALA A 191 2.87 7.74 4.92
N SER A 192 3.46 6.68 4.33
CA SER A 192 3.01 6.14 3.04
C SER A 192 1.61 5.56 3.07
N LEU A 193 1.17 5.01 4.22
CA LEU A 193 -0.21 4.59 4.44
C LEU A 193 -1.23 5.75 4.43
N GLY A 194 -0.78 7.00 4.59
CA GLY A 194 -1.63 8.18 4.62
C GLY A 194 -2.68 8.16 5.73
N LYS A 195 -2.40 7.45 6.82
CA LYS A 195 -3.24 7.40 8.03
C LYS A 195 -2.71 8.39 9.06
N GLN A 196 -3.55 8.70 10.05
CA GLN A 196 -3.18 9.55 11.18
C GLN A 196 -1.81 9.12 11.77
N PRO A 197 -0.87 10.07 11.97
CA PRO A 197 -1.00 11.53 11.88
C PRO A 197 -0.76 12.16 10.48
N PHE A 198 -0.49 11.38 9.43
CA PHE A 198 -0.06 11.87 8.10
C PHE A 198 -1.21 11.99 7.08
N GLU A 199 -2.45 12.19 7.54
CA GLU A 199 -3.67 12.22 6.70
C GLU A 199 -3.94 13.61 6.08
N ILE A 200 -2.93 14.25 5.47
CA ILE A 200 -3.01 15.64 4.98
C ILE A 200 -3.86 15.81 3.72
N TYR A 201 -3.96 14.77 2.90
CA TYR A 201 -4.59 14.85 1.58
C TYR A 201 -6.08 14.47 1.57
N VAL A 202 -6.57 13.75 2.58
CA VAL A 202 -8.03 13.56 2.77
C VAL A 202 -8.58 14.66 3.67
N ALA A 203 -7.84 15.02 4.72
CA ALA A 203 -8.10 16.06 5.71
C ALA A 203 -9.55 16.62 5.69
N PRO A 204 -10.54 15.86 6.20
CA PRO A 204 -11.96 16.23 6.08
C PRO A 204 -12.32 17.59 6.71
N ALA A 205 -11.50 18.07 7.65
CA ALA A 205 -11.65 19.38 8.27
C ALA A 205 -11.20 20.55 7.39
N GLU A 206 -10.37 20.29 6.36
CA GLU A 206 -9.78 21.30 5.50
C GLU A 206 -10.30 21.25 4.06
N ILE A 207 -10.53 20.04 3.54
CA ILE A 207 -10.97 19.78 2.17
C ILE A 207 -12.05 18.69 2.16
N ALA A 208 -13.03 18.81 1.26
CA ALA A 208 -14.15 17.88 1.20
C ALA A 208 -13.72 16.51 0.63
N THR A 209 -13.14 15.65 1.48
CA THR A 209 -12.70 14.27 1.15
C THR A 209 -11.56 14.17 0.11
N GLY A 210 -11.02 15.31 -0.33
CA GLY A 210 -9.84 15.42 -1.19
C GLY A 210 -9.92 14.52 -2.43
N PRO A 211 -8.97 13.58 -2.64
CA PRO A 211 -8.94 12.71 -3.81
C PRO A 211 -10.21 11.87 -4.02
N MET A 212 -10.92 11.51 -2.95
CA MET A 212 -12.07 10.61 -3.06
C MET A 212 -13.39 11.31 -3.38
N VAL A 213 -13.38 12.64 -3.60
CA VAL A 213 -14.60 13.45 -3.73
C VAL A 213 -15.48 13.04 -4.92
N GLU A 214 -14.86 12.65 -6.04
CA GLU A 214 -15.56 12.21 -7.27
C GLU A 214 -15.58 10.68 -7.44
N MET A 215 -15.02 9.95 -6.48
CA MET A 215 -14.94 8.49 -6.54
C MET A 215 -16.24 7.86 -6.04
N GLY A 216 -16.98 7.24 -6.96
CA GLY A 216 -18.33 6.72 -6.71
C GLY A 216 -18.52 5.28 -7.15
N GLY A 217 -19.17 4.49 -6.30
CA GLY A 217 -19.57 3.12 -6.66
C GLY A 217 -18.37 2.19 -6.74
N LYS A 218 -18.02 1.72 -7.94
CA LYS A 218 -16.92 0.77 -8.18
C LYS A 218 -15.50 1.38 -8.10
N TYR A 219 -15.40 2.71 -8.09
CA TYR A 219 -14.13 3.45 -8.08
C TYR A 219 -13.68 3.78 -6.66
#